data_AF-A0A553UU28-F1
#
_entry.id   AF-A0A553UU28-F1
#
_cell.length_a   1.000
_cell.length_b   1.000
_cell.length_c   1.000
_cell.angle_alpha   90.00
_cell.angle_beta   90.00
_cell.angle_gamma   90.00
#
_symmetry.space_group_name_H-M   'P 1'
#
loop_
_entity.id
_entity.type
_entity.pdbx_description
1 polymer ?
#
loop_
_entity_poly.entity_id
_entity_poly.type
_entity_poly.pdbx_seq_one_letter_code
_entity_poly.pdbx_strand_id
1 'polypeptide(L)'
;MLVADAQNLIRQAVQTGEACADLSAGGGTFAAALSVLLGPSSAVLSINNDARALSQISAVVGGAPIQTLTANFTALPPLPPQDGLLLAQSPRHHAGALARAAAP
;
A
#
# COMPACT_ATOMS: atom_id res chain seq x y z
N MET A 1 2.52 -7.64 -13.15
CA MET A 1 1.51 -8.17 -12.19
C MET A 1 0.26 -7.32 -12.32
N LEU A 2 -0.92 -7.94 -12.39
CA LEU A 2 -2.18 -7.20 -12.44
C LEU A 2 -2.66 -6.85 -11.03
N VAL A 3 -3.53 -5.84 -10.91
CA VAL A 3 -4.13 -5.47 -9.62
C VAL A 3 -4.93 -6.62 -9.02
N ALA A 4 -5.65 -7.40 -9.83
CA ALA A 4 -6.39 -8.57 -9.36
C ALA A 4 -5.49 -9.65 -8.74
N ASP A 5 -4.30 -9.86 -9.30
CA ASP A 5 -3.31 -10.80 -8.73
C ASP A 5 -2.84 -10.29 -7.36
N ALA A 6 -2.50 -9.00 -7.28
CA ALA A 6 -2.09 -8.35 -6.04
C ALA A 6 -3.18 -8.42 -4.96
N GLN A 7 -4.45 -8.24 -5.33
CA GLN A 7 -5.58 -8.40 -4.42
C GLN A 7 -5.63 -9.83 -3.86
N ASN A 8 -5.52 -10.84 -4.71
CA ASN A 8 -5.55 -12.24 -4.27
C ASN A 8 -4.43 -12.57 -3.28
N LEU A 9 -3.25 -11.97 -3.45
CA LEU A 9 -2.13 -12.15 -2.53
C LEU A 9 -2.38 -11.55 -1.13
N ILE A 10 -3.10 -10.43 -1.05
CA ILE A 10 -3.22 -9.67 0.21
C ILE A 10 -4.62 -9.70 0.84
N ARG A 11 -5.66 -10.20 0.16
CA ARG A 11 -7.05 -10.08 0.62
C ARG A 11 -7.33 -10.71 1.98
N GLN A 12 -6.58 -11.73 2.37
CA GLN A 12 -6.77 -12.40 3.66
C GLN A 12 -6.10 -11.66 4.82
N ALA A 13 -5.22 -10.71 4.51
CA ALA A 13 -4.41 -10.01 5.48
C ALA A 13 -4.91 -8.58 5.77
N VAL A 14 -5.93 -8.12 5.03
CA VAL A 14 -6.53 -6.78 5.17
C VAL A 14 -8.02 -6.87 5.50
N GLN A 15 -8.53 -5.87 6.20
CA GLN A 15 -9.95 -5.71 6.53
C GLN A 15 -10.47 -4.36 6.02
N THR A 16 -11.72 -4.34 5.55
CA THR A 16 -12.37 -3.09 5.14
C THR A 16 -12.37 -2.08 6.29
N GLY A 17 -12.10 -0.80 5.99
CA GLY A 17 -12.02 0.24 7.02
C GLY A 17 -10.61 0.49 7.59
N GLU A 18 -9.64 -0.41 7.37
CA GLU A 18 -8.27 -0.24 7.88
C GLU A 18 -7.49 0.88 7.16
N ALA A 19 -6.55 1.50 7.89
CA ALA A 19 -5.50 2.33 7.32
C ALA A 19 -4.26 1.47 7.06
N CYS A 20 -3.80 1.40 5.80
CA CYS A 20 -2.63 0.62 5.43
C CYS A 20 -1.57 1.46 4.70
N ALA A 21 -0.29 1.17 4.95
CA ALA A 21 0.82 1.74 4.18
C ALA A 21 1.48 0.71 3.26
N ASP A 22 1.81 1.12 2.04
CA ASP A 22 2.65 0.37 1.10
C ASP A 22 4.06 0.99 1.08
N LEU A 23 5.02 0.31 1.71
CA LEU A 23 6.38 0.83 1.96
C LEU A 23 7.30 0.74 0.73
N SER A 24 6.82 0.22 -0.40
CA SER A 24 7.61 0.08 -1.64
C SER A 24 6.71 0.18 -2.87
N ALA A 25 5.88 1.22 -2.92
CA ALA A 25 4.70 1.27 -3.79
C ALA A 25 4.98 1.17 -5.31
N GLY A 26 6.19 1.51 -5.77
CA GLY A 26 6.56 1.45 -7.19
C GLY A 26 5.51 2.18 -8.06
N GLY A 27 5.07 1.56 -9.15
CA GLY A 27 4.01 2.07 -10.02
C GLY A 27 2.57 1.85 -9.51
N GLY A 28 2.38 1.41 -8.27
CA GLY A 28 1.08 1.44 -7.57
C GLY A 28 0.19 0.20 -7.68
N THR A 29 0.67 -0.96 -8.16
CA THR A 29 -0.19 -2.15 -8.28
C THR A 29 -0.76 -2.60 -6.93
N PHE A 30 0.06 -2.61 -5.88
CA PHE A 30 -0.37 -2.97 -4.54
C PHE A 30 -1.15 -1.86 -3.84
N ALA A 31 -0.77 -0.59 -4.06
CA ALA A 31 -1.57 0.56 -3.63
C ALA A 31 -3.01 0.52 -4.16
N ALA A 32 -3.19 0.20 -5.46
CA ALA A 32 -4.51 0.04 -6.06
C ALA A 32 -5.26 -1.18 -5.51
N ALA A 33 -4.56 -2.29 -5.26
CA ALA A 33 -5.14 -3.47 -4.64
C ALA A 33 -5.66 -3.19 -3.23
N LEU A 34 -4.85 -2.52 -2.39
CA LEU A 34 -5.25 -2.05 -1.07
C LEU A 34 -6.45 -1.11 -1.15
N SER A 35 -6.41 -0.13 -2.06
CA SER A 35 -7.52 0.82 -2.23
C SER A 35 -8.85 0.12 -2.50
N VAL A 36 -8.88 -0.88 -3.38
CA VAL A 36 -10.10 -1.65 -3.65
C VAL A 36 -10.54 -2.48 -2.45
N LEU A 37 -9.61 -3.18 -1.80
CA LEU A 37 -9.96 -4.12 -0.72
C LEU A 37 -10.39 -3.43 0.57
N LEU A 38 -9.82 -2.27 0.87
CA LEU A 38 -10.12 -1.51 2.08
C LEU A 38 -11.42 -0.70 1.95
N GLY A 39 -11.70 -0.21 0.73
CA GLY A 39 -12.90 0.56 0.43
C GLY A 39 -12.81 2.04 0.79
N PRO A 40 -13.85 2.83 0.51
CA PRO A 40 -13.78 4.30 0.50
C PRO A 40 -13.66 4.94 1.88
N SER A 41 -14.00 4.23 2.95
CA SER A 41 -13.93 4.72 4.34
C SER A 41 -12.56 4.51 4.99
N SER A 42 -11.55 4.15 4.21
CA SER A 42 -10.20 3.75 4.64
C SER A 42 -9.14 4.75 4.21
N ALA A 43 -7.86 4.43 4.45
CA ALA A 43 -6.74 5.20 3.95
C ALA A 43 -5.61 4.30 3.43
N VAL A 44 -4.99 4.70 2.32
CA VAL A 44 -3.78 4.05 1.80
C VAL A 44 -2.64 5.08 1.74
N LEU A 45 -1.51 4.77 2.36
CA LEU A 45 -0.28 5.56 2.28
C LEU A 45 0.78 4.84 1.45
N SER A 46 1.05 5.31 0.24
CA SER A 46 2.09 4.78 -0.65
C SER A 46 3.41 5.50 -0.45
N ILE A 47 4.45 4.75 -0.11
CA ILE A 47 5.78 5.27 0.16
C ILE A 47 6.78 4.68 -0.84
N ASN A 48 7.60 5.55 -1.43
CA ASN A 48 8.73 5.15 -2.26
C ASN A 48 9.79 6.25 -2.25
N ASN A 49 11.05 5.91 -2.50
CA ASN A 49 12.10 6.93 -2.65
C ASN A 49 12.15 7.51 -4.09
N ASP A 50 11.52 6.84 -5.06
CA ASP A 50 11.37 7.33 -6.43
C ASP A 50 10.04 8.07 -6.61
N ALA A 51 10.10 9.40 -6.61
CA ALA A 51 8.94 10.26 -6.85
C ALA A 51 8.30 10.03 -8.23
N ARG A 52 9.06 9.57 -9.24
CA ARG A 52 8.54 9.28 -10.58
C ARG A 52 7.65 8.05 -10.58
N ALA A 53 7.96 7.07 -9.74
CA ALA A 53 7.13 5.89 -9.57
C ALA A 53 5.80 6.27 -8.90
N LEU A 54 5.87 7.09 -7.83
CA LEU A 54 4.68 7.58 -7.12
C LEU A 54 3.76 8.41 -8.01
N SER A 55 4.29 9.21 -8.95
CA SER A 55 3.46 10.01 -9.84
C SER A 55 2.64 9.19 -10.85
N GLN A 56 2.87 7.87 -10.94
CA GLN A 56 2.07 6.96 -11.78
C GLN A 56 0.85 6.42 -11.02
N ILE A 57 0.82 6.57 -9.69
CA ILE A 57 -0.26 6.06 -8.86
C ILE A 57 -1.50 6.93 -9.08
N SER A 58 -2.58 6.29 -9.50
CA SER A 58 -3.86 6.94 -9.76
C SER A 58 -4.89 6.54 -8.71
N ALA A 59 -5.85 7.43 -8.45
CA ALA A 59 -6.98 7.13 -7.59
C ALA A 59 -7.83 5.99 -8.18
N VAL A 60 -8.40 5.17 -7.31
CA VAL A 60 -9.34 4.11 -7.69
C VAL A 60 -10.76 4.56 -7.36
N VAL A 61 -11.64 4.55 -8.35
CA VAL A 61 -13.04 4.93 -8.17
C VAL A 61 -13.71 3.98 -7.18
N GLY A 62 -14.30 4.53 -6.11
CA GLY A 62 -14.94 3.76 -5.06
C GLY A 62 -13.99 3.02 -4.12
N GLY A 63 -12.67 3.16 -4.30
CA GLY A 63 -11.67 2.64 -3.39
C GLY A 63 -11.24 3.64 -2.33
N ALA A 64 -10.35 3.22 -1.43
CA ALA A 64 -9.74 4.08 -0.44
C ALA A 64 -8.92 5.20 -1.10
N PRO A 65 -8.93 6.43 -0.55
CA PRO A 65 -8.00 7.48 -0.97
C PRO A 65 -6.56 7.02 -0.81
N ILE A 66 -5.75 7.27 -1.84
CA ILE A 66 -4.33 6.96 -1.85
C ILE A 66 -3.54 8.26 -1.71
N GLN A 67 -2.74 8.36 -0.65
CA GLN A 67 -1.76 9.42 -0.46
C GLN A 67 -0.36 8.90 -0.79
N THR A 68 0.47 9.73 -1.39
CA THR A 68 1.86 9.37 -1.73
C THR A 68 2.84 10.16 -0.88
N LEU A 69 3.86 9.50 -0.35
CA LEU A 69 4.96 10.11 0.39
C LEU A 69 6.29 9.68 -0.24
N THR A 70 7.08 10.64 -0.72
CA THR A 70 8.45 10.35 -1.16
C THR A 70 9.36 10.27 0.06
N ALA A 71 9.76 9.06 0.46
CA ALA A 71 10.64 8.84 1.60
C ALA A 71 11.44 7.54 1.45
N ASN A 72 12.57 7.47 2.15
CA ASN A 72 13.30 6.21 2.32
C ASN A 72 12.64 5.41 3.46
N PHE A 73 12.17 4.20 3.18
CA PHE A 73 11.50 3.38 4.20
C PHE A 73 12.42 2.95 5.35
N THR A 74 13.75 2.99 5.16
CA THR A 74 14.72 2.73 6.26
C THR A 74 14.90 3.93 7.19
N ALA A 75 14.32 5.08 6.86
CA ALA A 75 14.42 6.33 7.60
C ALA A 75 13.12 7.13 7.46
N LEU A 76 11.99 6.49 7.78
CA LEU A 76 10.67 7.11 7.66
C LEU A 76 10.50 8.26 8.64
N PRO A 77 9.86 9.37 8.24
CA PRO A 77 9.32 10.31 9.20
C PRO A 77 8.23 9.63 10.06
N PRO A 78 7.83 10.24 11.19
CA PRO A 78 6.64 9.78 11.92
C PRO A 78 5.45 9.67 10.97
N LEU A 79 4.86 8.47 10.89
CA LEU A 79 3.69 8.20 10.07
C LEU A 79 2.42 8.25 10.93
N PRO A 80 1.26 8.61 10.35
CA PRO A 80 -0.01 8.39 11.03
C PRO A 80 -0.18 6.90 11.35
N PRO A 81 -0.92 6.54 12.43
CA PRO A 81 -1.18 5.15 12.78
C PRO A 81 -1.66 4.34 11.58
N GLN A 82 -1.09 3.14 11.41
CA GLN A 82 -1.48 2.19 10.37
C GLN A 82 -1.87 0.88 11.04
N ASP A 83 -2.97 0.28 10.58
CA ASP A 83 -3.40 -1.07 10.99
C ASP A 83 -2.57 -2.15 10.26
N GLY A 84 -2.12 -1.83 9.04
CA GLY A 84 -1.33 -2.73 8.20
C GLY A 84 -0.16 -2.05 7.50
N LEU A 85 0.94 -2.78 7.37
CA LEU A 85 2.10 -2.40 6.58
C LEU A 85 2.35 -3.46 5.51
N LEU A 86 2.38 -3.03 4.26
CA LEU A 86 2.76 -3.85 3.13
C LEU A 86 4.20 -3.54 2.72
N LEU A 87 5.01 -4.59 2.64
CA LEU A 87 6.31 -4.53 2.01
C LEU A 87 6.32 -5.55 0.87
N ALA A 88 6.08 -5.06 -0.34
CA ALA A 88 6.32 -5.84 -1.55
C ALA A 88 7.81 -5.83 -1.87
N GLN A 89 8.44 -7.01 -1.95
CA GLN A 89 9.84 -7.07 -2.37
C GLN A 89 9.95 -6.51 -3.80
N SER A 90 10.95 -5.64 -4.00
CA SER A 90 11.25 -4.94 -5.25
C SER A 90 11.26 -5.86 -6.49
N PRO A 91 11.13 -5.34 -7.73
CA PRO A 91 10.69 -6.05 -8.94
C PRO A 91 11.57 -7.23 -9.42
N ARG A 92 12.60 -7.61 -8.68
CA ARG A 92 13.38 -8.84 -8.92
C ARG A 92 12.74 -10.09 -8.30
N HIS A 93 11.83 -9.98 -7.32
CA HIS A 93 11.14 -11.12 -6.71
C HIS A 93 9.64 -10.83 -6.46
N HIS A 94 8.77 -11.64 -7.05
CA HIS A 94 7.30 -11.51 -6.98
C HIS A 94 6.69 -12.06 -5.67
N ALA A 95 7.16 -11.60 -4.51
CA ALA A 95 6.57 -11.98 -3.23
C ALA A 95 6.30 -10.72 -2.39
N GLY A 96 5.03 -10.45 -2.10
CA GLY A 96 4.61 -9.41 -1.17
C GLY A 96 4.37 -9.99 0.23
N ALA A 97 4.88 -9.32 1.26
CA ALA A 97 4.61 -9.65 2.66
C ALA A 97 3.84 -8.49 3.31
N LEU A 98 2.67 -8.78 3.87
CA LEU A 98 1.92 -7.83 4.71
C LEU A 98 2.20 -8.17 6.18
N ALA A 99 2.63 -7.19 6.95
CA ALA A 99 2.71 -7.27 8.40
C ALA A 99 1.59 -6.40 9.00
N ARG A 100 0.79 -6.96 9.90
CA ARG A 100 -0.19 -6.17 10.67
C ARG A 100 0.53 -5.48 11.83
N ALA A 101 0.20 -4.22 12.07
CA ALA A 101 0.57 -3.61 13.33
C ALA A 101 -0.25 -4.31 14.43
N ALA A 102 0.43 -4.85 15.45
CA ALA A 102 -0.28 -5.27 16.64
C ALA A 102 -0.88 -4.02 17.29
N ALA A 103 -2.20 -3.98 17.44
CA ALA A 103 -2.83 -2.98 18.29
C ALA A 103 -2.24 -3.10 19.71
N PRO A 104 -1.96 -1.98 20.40
CA PRO A 104 -1.44 -2.01 21.76
C PRO A 104 -2.39 -2.70 22.75
#